data_AF-A0A417ECL8-F1
#
_entry.id   AF-A0A417ECL8-F1
#
_cell.length_a   1.000
_cell.length_b   1.000
_cell.length_c   1.000
_cell.angle_alpha   90.00
_cell.angle_beta   90.00
_cell.angle_gamma   90.00
#
_symmetry.space_group_name_H-M   'P 1'
#
loop_
_entity.id
_entity.type
_entity.pdbx_description
1 polymer ?
#
loop_
_entity_poly.entity_id
_entity_poly.type
_entity_poly.pdbx_seq_one_letter_code
_entity_poly.pdbx_strand_id
1 'polypeptide(L)'
;MKSLDSSASKKADGKAEGAQTAGDNNGFFTPNSKSDFRAVKVKECVAVPKSKKLLQFTLDDGTGTDRTILSGIHAYYEPEELVGKTLIAITNLPPRAMMGIESCGMLLSAVCEENGEEKLNLLMVDNHIPAGAKLY
;
A
#
# COMPACT_ATOMS: atom_id res chain seq x y z
N MET A 1 -54.12 33.22 -38.70
CA MET A 1 -52.93 32.74 -37.97
C MET A 1 -52.45 33.82 -37.01
N LYS A 2 -52.71 33.67 -35.70
CA LYS A 2 -52.12 34.46 -34.61
C LYS A 2 -50.96 33.66 -34.02
N SER A 3 -49.85 34.32 -33.70
CA SER A 3 -49.36 34.48 -32.31
C SER A 3 -47.89 34.90 -32.29
N LEU A 4 -47.63 35.97 -31.54
CA LEU A 4 -46.33 36.33 -30.97
C LEU A 4 -46.00 35.39 -29.82
N ASP A 5 -44.72 35.12 -29.57
CA ASP A 5 -44.05 35.06 -28.25
C ASP A 5 -42.56 34.74 -28.50
N SER A 6 -41.64 35.68 -28.27
CA SER A 6 -40.87 35.85 -27.04
C SER A 6 -40.03 34.64 -26.63
N SER A 7 -38.70 34.77 -26.73
CA SER A 7 -37.78 34.75 -25.59
C SER A 7 -36.37 34.34 -26.00
N ALA A 8 -35.41 35.17 -25.57
CA ALA A 8 -33.99 35.05 -25.81
C ALA A 8 -33.38 33.88 -25.02
N SER A 9 -32.47 33.16 -25.67
CA SER A 9 -31.63 32.13 -25.08
C SER A 9 -30.31 32.69 -24.53
N LYS A 10 -29.77 31.98 -23.53
CA LYS A 10 -28.42 32.02 -22.91
C LYS A 10 -28.15 33.07 -21.81
N LYS A 11 -28.21 32.60 -20.55
CA LYS A 11 -27.02 32.26 -19.74
C LYS A 11 -27.44 31.72 -18.37
N ALA A 12 -26.90 30.56 -17.98
CA ALA A 12 -26.68 30.19 -16.59
C ALA A 12 -25.56 29.14 -16.57
N ASP A 13 -24.41 29.53 -16.03
CA ASP A 13 -23.24 28.70 -15.77
C ASP A 13 -23.57 27.66 -14.69
N GLY A 14 -23.66 26.39 -15.09
CA GLY A 14 -23.77 25.25 -14.19
C GLY A 14 -22.39 24.76 -13.77
N LYS A 15 -22.02 24.99 -12.51
CA LYS A 15 -20.86 24.38 -11.87
C LYS A 15 -21.32 23.16 -11.08
N ALA A 16 -21.00 21.96 -11.55
CA ALA A 16 -21.23 20.71 -10.84
C ALA A 16 -20.00 20.32 -10.01
N GLU A 17 -20.21 20.37 -8.70
CA GLU A 17 -19.81 19.44 -7.62
C GLU A 17 -18.56 18.55 -7.71
N GLY A 18 -17.86 18.49 -6.56
CA GLY A 18 -17.07 17.35 -6.11
C GLY A 18 -17.11 17.29 -4.59
N ALA A 19 -18.00 16.46 -4.05
CA ALA A 19 -18.44 16.41 -2.67
C ALA A 19 -17.39 15.87 -1.68
N GLN A 20 -17.44 16.40 -0.46
CA GLN A 20 -16.99 15.69 0.74
C GLN A 20 -17.91 14.49 0.98
N THR A 21 -17.32 13.36 1.40
CA THR A 21 -18.04 12.44 2.29
C THR A 21 -17.10 11.94 3.38
N ALA A 22 -17.44 12.33 4.60
CA ALA A 22 -17.14 11.59 5.80
C ALA A 22 -18.28 10.58 6.02
N GLY A 23 -17.94 9.34 6.38
CA GLY A 23 -18.83 8.44 7.12
C GLY A 23 -19.37 7.23 6.37
N ASP A 24 -18.79 6.07 6.66
CA ASP A 24 -19.38 4.75 6.40
C ASP A 24 -19.11 3.86 7.62
N ASN A 25 -19.74 4.16 8.76
CA ASN A 25 -19.71 3.28 9.92
C ASN A 25 -20.85 2.25 9.79
N ASN A 26 -20.54 1.13 9.12
CA ASN A 26 -21.31 -0.13 8.95
C ASN A 26 -22.62 -0.09 8.13
N GLY A 27 -22.63 -0.87 7.03
CA GLY A 27 -23.88 -1.35 6.39
C GLY A 27 -23.71 -2.18 5.11
N PHE A 28 -22.72 -1.85 4.27
CA PHE A 28 -22.38 -2.60 3.05
C PHE A 28 -20.97 -2.15 2.64
N PHE A 29 -19.93 -2.89 3.02
CA PHE A 29 -18.55 -2.42 2.84
C PHE A 29 -18.23 -2.26 1.35
N THR A 30 -18.15 -1.01 0.87
CA THR A 30 -17.55 -0.72 -0.43
C THR A 30 -16.03 -0.83 -0.28
N PRO A 31 -15.33 -1.64 -1.10
CA PRO A 31 -13.89 -1.78 -0.97
C PRO A 31 -13.18 -0.44 -1.25
N ASN A 32 -12.51 0.12 -0.24
CA ASN A 32 -11.71 1.32 -0.39
C ASN A 32 -10.51 1.03 -1.32
N SER A 33 -10.62 1.41 -2.59
CA SER A 33 -9.66 1.06 -3.65
C SER A 33 -8.39 1.92 -3.67
N LYS A 34 -8.11 2.71 -2.63
CA LYS A 34 -6.99 3.67 -2.63
C LYS A 34 -5.61 3.01 -2.52
N SER A 35 -5.53 1.85 -1.86
CA SER A 35 -4.26 1.15 -1.63
C SER A 35 -4.38 -0.29 -2.11
N ASP A 36 -3.43 -0.71 -2.94
CA ASP A 36 -3.39 -2.08 -3.46
C ASP A 36 -2.52 -2.94 -2.55
N PHE A 37 -3.19 -3.65 -1.63
CA PHE A 37 -2.56 -4.57 -0.70
C PHE A 37 -2.41 -5.94 -1.34
N ARG A 38 -1.17 -6.46 -1.33
CA ARG A 38 -0.81 -7.74 -1.92
C ARG A 38 -0.03 -8.62 -0.96
N ALA A 39 -0.28 -9.92 -1.02
CA ALA A 39 0.65 -10.91 -0.51
C ALA A 39 1.89 -10.95 -1.41
N VAL A 40 3.07 -10.78 -0.83
CA VAL A 40 4.35 -10.77 -1.53
C VAL A 40 5.29 -11.83 -0.97
N LYS A 41 6.03 -12.53 -1.82
CA LYS A 41 7.01 -13.55 -1.39
C LYS A 41 8.38 -12.92 -1.25
N VAL A 42 9.06 -13.19 -0.16
CA VAL A 42 10.46 -12.77 0.02
C VAL A 42 11.37 -13.72 -0.73
N LYS A 43 11.96 -13.26 -1.85
CA LYS A 43 12.99 -13.99 -2.59
C LYS A 43 14.35 -13.79 -1.96
N GLU A 44 14.64 -12.57 -1.53
CA GLU A 44 15.90 -12.18 -0.90
C GLU A 44 15.64 -11.09 0.15
N CYS A 45 16.41 -11.10 1.23
CA CYS A 45 16.46 -10.04 2.21
C CYS A 45 17.92 -9.80 2.62
N VAL A 46 18.37 -8.54 2.62
CA VAL A 46 19.73 -8.16 3.01
C VAL A 46 19.73 -6.89 3.84
N ALA A 47 20.71 -6.74 4.73
CA ALA A 47 20.94 -5.47 5.41
C ALA A 47 21.45 -4.40 4.43
N VAL A 48 20.89 -3.19 4.50
CA VAL A 48 21.33 -2.09 3.63
C VAL A 48 22.69 -1.57 4.10
N PRO A 49 23.73 -1.55 3.24
CA PRO A 49 25.03 -1.00 3.59
C PRO A 49 24.92 0.43 4.13
N LYS A 50 25.68 0.73 5.19
CA LYS A 50 25.69 2.06 5.86
C LYS A 50 24.36 2.45 6.54
N SER A 51 23.41 1.52 6.69
CA SER A 51 22.21 1.71 7.52
C SER A 51 22.16 0.69 8.66
N LYS A 52 21.90 1.17 9.87
CA LYS A 52 21.64 0.30 11.03
C LYS A 52 20.17 -0.10 11.17
N LYS A 53 19.27 0.48 10.35
CA LYS A 53 17.82 0.33 10.51
C LYS A 53 17.13 -0.34 9.34
N LEU A 54 17.74 -0.33 8.16
CA LEU A 54 17.07 -0.72 6.92
C LEU A 54 17.46 -2.13 6.50
N LEU A 55 16.44 -2.91 6.15
CA LEU A 55 16.54 -4.12 5.35
C LEU A 55 16.04 -3.82 3.93
N GLN A 56 16.67 -4.45 2.94
CA GLN A 56 16.27 -4.45 1.55
C GLN A 56 15.68 -5.80 1.19
N PHE A 57 14.48 -5.78 0.62
CA PHE A 57 13.75 -6.96 0.19
C PHE A 57 13.67 -7.01 -1.33
N THR A 58 13.97 -8.17 -1.90
CA THR A 58 13.60 -8.54 -3.27
C THR A 58 12.36 -9.42 -3.18
N LEU A 59 11.25 -8.96 -3.75
CA LEU A 59 9.92 -9.53 -3.53
C LEU A 59 9.27 -10.00 -4.84
N ASP A 60 8.58 -11.14 -4.78
CA ASP A 60 7.58 -11.53 -5.78
C ASP A 60 6.22 -10.95 -5.41
N ASP A 61 5.66 -10.09 -6.25
CA ASP A 61 4.30 -9.56 -6.08
C ASP A 61 3.32 -10.09 -7.14
N GLY A 62 3.69 -11.16 -7.87
CA GLY A 62 2.87 -11.77 -8.91
C GLY A 62 2.86 -11.01 -10.24
N THR A 63 3.61 -9.92 -10.39
CA THR A 63 3.72 -9.19 -11.66
C THR A 63 4.70 -9.82 -12.66
N GLY A 64 5.51 -10.78 -12.22
CA GLY A 64 6.58 -11.39 -13.02
C GLY A 64 7.89 -10.58 -13.02
N THR A 65 7.93 -9.41 -12.38
CA THR A 65 9.14 -8.64 -12.13
C THR A 65 9.43 -8.54 -10.65
N ASP A 66 10.70 -8.60 -10.27
CA ASP A 66 11.10 -8.46 -8.88
C ASP A 66 10.88 -7.03 -8.38
N ARG A 67 10.26 -6.91 -7.21
CA ARG A 67 10.02 -5.63 -6.55
C ARG A 67 11.02 -5.42 -5.43
N THR A 68 11.66 -4.26 -5.42
CA THR A 68 12.50 -3.82 -4.29
C THR A 68 11.67 -3.01 -3.30
N ILE A 69 11.68 -3.38 -2.02
CA ILE A 69 11.13 -2.57 -0.93
C ILE A 69 12.17 -2.46 0.19
N LEU A 70 12.35 -1.26 0.74
CA LEU A 70 13.16 -1.03 1.92
C LEU A 70 12.27 -0.91 3.16
N SER A 71 12.65 -1.54 4.27
CA SER A 71 11.90 -1.46 5.52
C SER A 71 12.80 -1.19 6.71
N GLY A 72 12.35 -0.31 7.61
CA GLY A 72 13.06 0.14 8.80
C GLY A 72 13.05 -0.83 9.98
N ILE A 73 13.01 -2.13 9.71
CA ILE A 73 12.73 -3.17 10.72
C ILE A 73 13.94 -4.00 11.12
N HIS A 74 15.15 -3.58 10.75
CA HIS A 74 16.39 -4.34 11.03
C HIS A 74 16.64 -4.51 12.54
N ALA A 75 16.09 -3.64 13.40
CA ALA A 75 16.19 -3.81 14.84
C ALA A 75 15.31 -4.95 15.41
N TYR A 76 14.41 -5.51 14.59
CA TYR A 76 13.40 -6.49 15.03
C TYR A 76 13.52 -7.84 14.35
N TYR A 77 14.20 -7.92 13.19
CA TYR A 77 14.31 -9.14 12.39
C TYR A 77 15.68 -9.23 11.74
N GLU A 78 16.21 -10.46 11.70
CA GLU A 78 17.37 -10.80 10.90
C GLU A 78 16.96 -11.14 9.46
N PRO A 79 17.78 -10.82 8.44
CA PRO A 79 17.43 -11.06 7.05
C PRO A 79 17.08 -12.53 6.73
N GLU A 80 17.81 -13.48 7.31
CA GLU A 80 17.68 -14.92 7.06
C GLU A 80 16.33 -15.47 7.53
N GLU A 81 15.72 -14.86 8.54
CA GLU A 81 14.42 -15.25 9.08
C GLU A 81 13.26 -14.90 8.13
N LEU A 82 13.50 -13.94 7.24
CA LEU A 82 12.50 -13.34 6.37
C LEU A 82 12.47 -13.98 4.98
N VAL A 83 13.58 -14.58 4.53
CA VAL A 83 13.64 -15.26 3.23
C VAL A 83 12.64 -16.41 3.19
N GLY A 84 11.86 -16.50 2.12
CA GLY A 84 10.81 -17.51 1.95
C GLY A 84 9.53 -17.26 2.75
N LYS A 85 9.43 -16.15 3.49
CA LYS A 85 8.17 -15.71 4.12
C LYS A 85 7.25 -15.04 3.11
N THR A 86 5.97 -14.97 3.46
CA THR A 86 4.95 -14.25 2.71
C THR A 86 4.49 -13.07 3.54
N LEU A 87 4.66 -11.86 3.00
CA LEU A 87 4.40 -10.61 3.69
C LEU A 87 3.22 -9.88 3.05
N ILE A 88 2.71 -8.86 3.73
CA ILE A 88 1.74 -7.93 3.15
C ILE A 88 2.43 -6.64 2.75
N ALA A 89 2.21 -6.20 1.50
CA ALA A 89 2.75 -4.96 0.98
C ALA A 89 1.70 -4.11 0.27
N ILE A 90 1.89 -2.79 0.25
CA ILE A 90 1.21 -1.88 -0.67
C ILE A 90 2.07 -1.75 -1.93
N THR A 91 1.53 -2.11 -3.09
CA THR A 91 2.29 -2.22 -4.34
C THR A 91 2.05 -1.07 -5.33
N ASN A 92 1.04 -0.24 -5.09
CA ASN A 92 0.67 0.89 -5.98
C ASN A 92 1.24 2.25 -5.53
N LEU A 93 2.24 2.28 -4.66
CA LEU A 93 2.90 3.52 -4.22
C LEU A 93 3.95 3.98 -5.25
N PRO A 94 4.16 5.30 -5.44
CA PRO A 94 5.26 5.79 -6.25
C PRO A 94 6.61 5.40 -5.63
N PRO A 95 7.66 5.15 -6.45
CA PRO A 95 9.00 4.87 -5.95
C PRO A 95 9.52 5.98 -5.03
N ARG A 96 10.21 5.58 -3.95
CA ARG A 96 10.88 6.50 -3.03
C ARG A 96 12.35 6.08 -2.88
N ALA A 97 13.25 6.95 -3.31
CA ALA A 97 14.69 6.75 -3.13
C ALA A 97 15.09 6.91 -1.65
N MET A 98 15.81 5.94 -1.11
CA MET A 98 16.43 5.99 0.22
C MET A 98 17.80 5.34 0.15
N MET A 99 18.84 6.00 0.68
CA MET A 99 20.22 5.50 0.63
C MET A 99 20.71 5.14 -0.79
N GLY A 100 20.17 5.79 -1.83
CA GLY A 100 20.51 5.52 -3.23
C GLY A 100 19.81 4.32 -3.85
N ILE A 101 18.87 3.67 -3.14
CA ILE A 101 18.07 2.54 -3.61
C ILE A 101 16.61 2.98 -3.74
N GLU A 102 15.95 2.61 -4.83
CA GLU A 102 14.52 2.89 -5.03
C GLU A 102 13.65 1.86 -4.30
N SER A 103 12.87 2.32 -3.32
CA SER A 103 11.85 1.51 -2.65
C SER A 103 10.51 1.68 -3.35
N CYS A 104 9.99 0.59 -3.92
CA CYS A 104 8.79 0.56 -4.73
C CYS A 104 7.62 -0.07 -3.95
N GLY A 105 7.29 0.47 -2.78
CA GLY A 105 6.17 -0.03 -1.97
C GLY A 105 6.41 0.13 -0.48
N MET A 106 5.53 -0.48 0.31
CA MET A 106 5.59 -0.45 1.77
C MET A 106 5.17 -1.81 2.33
N LEU A 107 6.00 -2.40 3.17
CA LEU A 107 5.63 -3.58 3.97
C LEU A 107 4.77 -3.14 5.16
N LEU A 108 3.77 -3.96 5.51
CA LEU A 108 2.87 -3.68 6.62
C LEU A 108 3.34 -4.35 7.91
N SER A 109 3.38 -3.57 8.97
CA SER A 109 3.69 -4.04 10.32
C SER A 109 2.68 -3.48 11.32
N ALA A 110 2.39 -4.24 12.37
CA ALA A 110 1.64 -3.77 13.52
C ALA A 110 2.61 -3.39 14.64
N VAL A 111 2.37 -2.24 15.28
CA VAL A 111 3.14 -1.79 16.45
C VAL A 111 2.25 -1.86 17.67
N CYS A 112 2.75 -2.43 18.76
CA CYS A 112 2.06 -2.48 20.04
C CYS A 112 3.05 -2.25 21.19
N GLU A 113 2.52 -1.88 22.36
CA GLU A 113 3.30 -1.82 23.60
C GLU A 113 3.04 -3.10 24.41
N GLU A 114 4.10 -3.79 24.80
CA GLU A 114 4.03 -4.99 25.65
C GLU A 114 5.07 -4.87 26.75
N ASN A 115 4.66 -4.95 28.01
CA ASN A 115 5.53 -4.79 29.19
C ASN A 115 6.33 -3.47 29.23
N GLY A 116 5.80 -2.38 28.68
CA GLY A 116 6.47 -1.08 28.64
C GLY A 116 7.50 -0.92 27.51
N GLU A 117 7.57 -1.88 26.58
CA GLU A 117 8.44 -1.84 25.40
C GLU A 117 7.62 -1.83 24.11
N GLU A 118 8.04 -1.02 23.13
CA GLU A 118 7.44 -1.00 21.80
C GLU A 118 7.90 -2.24 21.00
N LYS A 119 6.93 -3.04 20.55
CA LYS A 119 7.16 -4.19 19.66
C LYS A 119 6.62 -3.91 18.28
N LEU A 120 7.40 -4.29 17.28
CA LEU A 120 7.00 -4.29 15.88
C LEU A 120 6.78 -5.72 15.41
N ASN A 121 5.62 -5.97 14.80
CA ASN A 121 5.22 -7.25 14.26
C ASN A 121 5.00 -7.10 12.76
N LEU A 122 5.93 -7.59 11.95
CA LEU A 122 5.78 -7.64 10.50
C LEU A 122 4.62 -8.58 10.16
N LEU A 123 3.68 -8.12 9.34
CA LEU A 123 2.52 -8.93 8.98
C LEU A 123 2.94 -10.03 8.00
N MET A 124 3.01 -11.25 8.52
CA MET A 124 3.27 -12.46 7.76
C MET A 124 1.97 -13.26 7.62
N VAL A 125 1.75 -13.79 6.42
CA VAL A 125 0.64 -14.71 6.13
C VAL A 125 1.19 -16.07 5.71
N ASP A 126 0.32 -17.05 5.60
CA ASP A 126 0.74 -18.41 5.28
C ASP A 126 1.43 -18.49 3.91
N ASN A 127 2.48 -19.30 3.85
CA ASN A 127 3.31 -19.49 2.68
C ASN A 127 2.61 -20.22 1.52
N HIS A 128 1.45 -20.84 1.70
CA HIS A 128 0.67 -21.38 0.58
C HIS A 128 -0.01 -20.30 -0.27
N ILE A 129 -0.19 -19.08 0.26
CA ILE A 129 -0.86 -17.98 -0.47
C ILE A 129 0.02 -17.55 -1.64
N PRO A 130 -0.47 -17.52 -2.89
CA PRO A 130 0.34 -17.18 -4.05
C PRO A 130 0.79 -15.71 -4.02
N ALA A 131 1.94 -15.44 -4.64
CA ALA A 131 2.41 -14.07 -4.86
C ALA A 131 1.37 -13.26 -5.64
N GLY A 132 1.14 -12.01 -5.25
CA GLY A 132 0.18 -11.12 -5.90
C GLY A 132 -1.27 -11.34 -5.51
N ALA A 133 -1.57 -12.26 -4.58
CA ALA A 133 -2.91 -12.38 -4.02
C ALA A 133 -3.35 -11.04 -3.40
N LYS A 134 -4.55 -10.59 -3.76
CA LYS A 134 -5.10 -9.30 -3.31
C LYS A 134 -5.80 -9.45 -1.96
N LEU A 135 -5.57 -8.48 -1.08
CA LEU A 135 -6.29 -8.38 0.19
C LEU A 135 -7.59 -7.58 -0.03
N TYR A 136 -8.66 -8.04 0.60
CA TYR A 136 -10.02 -7.48 0.49
C TYR A 136 -10.56 -7.08 1.86
#